data_AF-A0A355GCG7-F1
#
_entry.id   AF-A0A355GCG7-F1
#
_cell.length_a   1.000
_cell.length_b   1.000
_cell.length_c   1.000
_cell.angle_alpha   90.00
_cell.angle_beta   90.00
_cell.angle_gamma   90.00
#
_symmetry.space_group_name_H-M   'P 1'
#
loop_
_entity.id
_entity.type
_entity.pdbx_description
1 polymer ?
#
loop_
_entity_poly.entity_id
_entity_poly.type
_entity_poly.pdbx_seq_one_letter_code
_entity_poly.pdbx_strand_id
1 'polypeptide(L)'
;MPPSSSAPVAAAVPPAARPKPKIQVQRSNPLEALGPLMDPKILGGVAGVIAIVAIFFFVPLGDLFSPSGEDEFAKFQAFYQEYKALQSKQAGPAEYTSLKNKADTELGPVIKELESTAGSDYPALQQLLWAGRDYLPKMLENPGTEPTRDQEKFEKCLQEAERLINQK
;
A
#
# COMPACT_ATOMS: atom_id res chain seq x y z
N MET A 1 70.41 28.45 -44.64
CA MET A 1 69.73 28.55 -43.33
C MET A 1 68.80 29.77 -43.38
N PRO A 2 67.53 29.62 -42.97
CA PRO A 2 66.49 30.65 -43.01
C PRO A 2 66.50 31.41 -41.64
N PRO A 3 65.50 32.20 -41.20
CA PRO A 3 64.30 32.70 -41.85
C PRO A 3 63.91 34.17 -41.50
N SER A 4 62.77 34.59 -42.06
CA SER A 4 61.68 35.36 -41.40
C SER A 4 61.75 36.87 -41.24
N SER A 5 61.04 37.51 -42.17
CA SER A 5 60.39 38.82 -42.08
C SER A 5 59.35 38.85 -40.96
N SER A 6 59.35 39.89 -40.14
CA SER A 6 58.34 40.15 -39.10
C SER A 6 57.23 41.03 -39.67
N ALA A 7 55.99 40.52 -39.64
CA ALA A 7 54.79 41.21 -40.10
C ALA A 7 54.34 42.34 -39.14
N PRO A 8 53.62 43.37 -39.64
CA PRO A 8 53.18 44.51 -38.87
C PRO A 8 51.91 44.22 -38.05
N VAL A 9 51.82 44.86 -36.88
CA VAL A 9 50.66 44.83 -35.99
C VAL A 9 49.69 45.93 -36.44
N ALA A 10 48.55 45.54 -37.02
CA ALA A 10 47.43 46.43 -37.32
C ALA A 10 46.25 46.11 -36.38
N ALA A 11 45.63 47.19 -35.91
CA ALA A 11 44.72 47.28 -34.77
C ALA A 11 43.49 46.34 -34.84
N ALA A 12 43.24 45.64 -33.72
CA ALA A 12 42.05 44.82 -33.52
C ALA A 12 40.85 45.68 -33.07
N VAL A 13 39.76 45.56 -33.83
CA VAL A 13 38.41 46.09 -33.52
C VAL A 13 37.88 45.41 -32.25
N PRO A 14 37.20 46.13 -31.33
CA PRO A 14 36.66 45.52 -30.12
C PRO A 14 35.57 44.48 -30.45
N PRO A 15 35.58 43.29 -29.84
CA PRO A 15 34.52 42.30 -30.05
C PRO A 15 33.21 42.75 -29.38
N ALA A 16 32.11 42.55 -30.09
CA ALA A 16 30.75 42.81 -29.64
C ALA A 16 30.42 42.09 -28.32
N ALA A 17 29.68 42.77 -27.44
CA ALA A 17 29.28 42.28 -26.12
C ALA A 17 28.42 41.00 -26.22
N ARG A 18 28.81 39.95 -25.49
CA ARG A 18 28.04 38.70 -25.37
C ARG A 18 26.72 38.94 -24.61
N PRO A 19 25.59 38.35 -25.04
CA PRO A 19 24.35 38.43 -24.29
C PRO A 19 24.44 37.62 -22.98
N LYS A 20 24.00 38.23 -21.87
CA LYS A 20 23.97 37.61 -20.54
C LYS A 20 22.96 36.46 -20.50
N PRO A 21 23.31 35.28 -19.96
CA PRO A 21 22.36 34.19 -19.79
C PRO A 21 21.36 34.55 -18.69
N LYS A 22 20.07 34.60 -19.04
CA LYS A 22 18.96 34.78 -18.10
C LYS A 22 18.63 33.40 -17.53
N ILE A 23 19.10 33.10 -16.33
CA ILE A 23 18.74 31.87 -15.61
C ILE A 23 17.26 31.98 -15.21
N GLN A 24 16.40 31.30 -15.95
CA GLN A 24 14.99 31.14 -15.60
C GLN A 24 14.91 30.02 -14.55
N VAL A 25 14.74 30.40 -13.29
CA VAL A 25 14.44 29.45 -12.22
C VAL A 25 13.00 28.99 -12.42
N GLN A 26 12.80 27.86 -13.10
CA GLN A 26 11.53 27.14 -13.05
C GLN A 26 11.38 26.58 -11.64
N ARG A 27 10.62 27.28 -10.79
CA ARG A 27 10.03 26.67 -9.60
C ARG A 27 8.88 25.81 -10.08
N SER A 28 9.16 24.54 -10.36
CA SER A 28 8.11 23.55 -10.60
C SER A 28 7.33 23.39 -9.29
N ASN A 29 6.08 23.85 -9.26
CA ASN A 29 5.16 23.51 -8.19
C ASN A 29 4.80 22.02 -8.36
N PRO A 30 4.97 21.17 -7.33
CA PRO A 30 4.73 19.73 -7.43
C PRO A 30 3.27 19.36 -7.74
N LEU A 31 2.35 20.34 -7.68
CA LEU A 31 0.92 20.16 -8.01
C LEU A 31 0.63 20.16 -9.52
N GLU A 32 1.51 20.70 -10.36
CA GLU A 32 1.30 20.65 -11.83
C GLU A 32 1.72 19.31 -12.44
N ALA A 33 2.38 18.44 -11.66
CA ALA A 33 2.65 17.06 -12.03
C ALA A 33 1.42 16.13 -11.88
N LEU A 34 0.25 16.69 -11.51
CA LEU A 34 -0.99 15.95 -11.32
C LEU A 34 -1.96 16.03 -12.52
N GLY A 35 -1.49 16.38 -13.71
CA GLY A 35 -2.20 16.08 -14.96
C GLY A 35 -1.64 14.82 -15.63
N PRO A 36 -2.42 13.94 -16.29
CA PRO A 36 -3.86 13.94 -16.52
C PRO A 36 -4.50 12.75 -15.77
N LEU A 37 -4.82 12.93 -14.48
CA LEU A 37 -5.61 11.94 -13.73
C LEU A 37 -7.12 12.18 -13.83
N MET A 38 -7.53 13.21 -14.59
CA MET A 38 -8.93 13.58 -14.86
C MET A 38 -9.44 13.02 -16.20
N ASP A 39 -8.89 11.89 -16.65
CA ASP A 39 -9.50 11.10 -17.71
C ASP A 39 -10.53 10.15 -17.06
N PRO A 40 -11.84 10.24 -17.36
CA PRO A 40 -12.86 9.39 -16.75
C PRO A 40 -12.70 7.90 -17.09
N LYS A 41 -11.73 7.54 -17.95
CA LYS A 41 -11.35 6.15 -18.26
C LYS A 41 -10.23 5.58 -17.37
N ILE A 42 -9.52 6.42 -16.60
CA ILE A 42 -8.47 6.01 -15.64
C ILE A 42 -9.01 6.00 -14.19
N LEU A 43 -10.25 6.46 -13.99
CA LEU A 43 -10.86 6.65 -12.67
C LEU A 43 -11.32 5.34 -11.98
N GLY A 44 -11.38 4.21 -12.70
CA GLY A 44 -11.86 2.95 -12.14
C GLY A 44 -10.85 2.12 -11.35
N GLY A 45 -9.54 2.34 -11.53
CA GLY A 45 -8.50 1.41 -11.03
C GLY A 45 -7.66 1.92 -9.85
N VAL A 46 -7.44 3.24 -9.76
CA VAL A 46 -6.40 3.82 -8.88
C VAL A 46 -6.99 4.49 -7.63
N ALA A 47 -8.21 5.05 -7.72
CA ALA A 47 -8.83 5.77 -6.60
C ALA A 47 -9.15 4.86 -5.39
N GLY A 48 -9.49 3.58 -5.63
CA GLY A 48 -9.79 2.63 -4.55
C GLY A 48 -8.56 2.23 -3.71
N VAL A 49 -7.37 2.23 -4.30
CA VAL A 49 -6.12 1.86 -3.60
C VAL A 49 -5.66 2.98 -2.67
N ILE A 50 -5.82 4.25 -3.09
CA ILE A 50 -5.40 5.41 -2.30
C ILE A 50 -6.28 5.59 -1.06
N ALA A 51 -7.58 5.31 -1.15
CA ALA A 51 -8.49 5.38 0.00
C ALA A 51 -8.17 4.32 1.06
N ILE A 52 -7.76 3.11 0.66
CA ILE A 52 -7.35 2.04 1.58
C ILE A 52 -6.03 2.41 2.26
N VAL A 53 -5.02 2.91 1.52
CA VAL A 53 -3.74 3.38 2.09
C VAL A 53 -3.92 4.52 3.10
N ALA A 54 -4.91 5.38 2.92
CA ALA A 54 -5.18 6.48 3.86
C ALA A 54 -5.71 5.99 5.22
N ILE A 55 -6.45 4.88 5.27
CA ILE A 55 -6.90 4.26 6.53
C ILE A 55 -5.69 3.74 7.32
N PHE A 56 -4.64 3.24 6.64
CA PHE A 56 -3.44 2.69 7.25
C PHE A 56 -2.54 3.73 7.96
N PHE A 57 -2.60 5.02 7.61
CA PHE A 57 -1.77 6.05 8.26
C PHE A 57 -2.43 6.71 9.47
N PHE A 58 -3.74 6.54 9.68
CA PHE A 58 -4.51 7.26 10.70
C PHE A 58 -5.00 6.41 11.88
N VAL A 59 -4.79 5.09 11.87
CA VAL A 59 -5.05 4.22 13.03
C VAL A 59 -3.76 4.07 13.85
N PRO A 60 -3.65 4.68 15.04
CA PRO A 60 -2.45 4.56 15.87
C PRO A 60 -2.28 3.11 16.34
N LEU A 61 -1.22 2.44 15.89
CA LEU A 61 -0.85 1.07 16.28
C LEU A 61 -0.49 0.91 17.79
N GLY A 62 -0.71 1.92 18.62
CA GLY A 62 -0.32 1.92 20.03
C GLY A 62 -1.38 1.41 21.02
N ASP A 63 -2.66 1.37 20.60
CA ASP A 63 -3.82 1.12 21.49
C ASP A 63 -4.60 -0.16 21.11
N LEU A 64 -3.92 -1.08 20.42
CA LEU A 64 -4.50 -2.08 19.52
C LEU A 64 -5.17 -3.31 20.15
N PHE A 65 -5.31 -3.37 21.47
CA PHE A 65 -5.77 -4.58 22.16
C PHE A 65 -6.75 -4.22 23.28
N SER A 66 -7.93 -3.73 22.88
CA SER A 66 -9.07 -3.73 23.78
C SER A 66 -9.68 -5.13 23.85
N PRO A 67 -10.14 -5.61 25.02
CA PRO A 67 -10.86 -6.88 25.15
C PRO A 67 -12.21 -6.91 24.39
N SER A 68 -12.53 -5.89 23.60
CA SER A 68 -13.62 -5.90 22.64
C SER A 68 -13.30 -6.65 21.36
N GLY A 69 -12.04 -6.70 20.90
CA GLY A 69 -11.69 -7.33 19.63
C GLY A 69 -11.98 -6.48 18.39
N GLU A 70 -12.38 -5.21 18.57
CA GLU A 70 -12.75 -4.29 17.49
C GLU A 70 -11.55 -3.91 16.62
N ASP A 71 -10.41 -3.60 17.24
CA ASP A 71 -9.19 -3.20 16.55
C ASP A 71 -8.58 -4.36 15.75
N GLU A 72 -8.57 -5.56 16.35
CA GLU A 72 -8.13 -6.78 15.68
C GLU A 72 -9.07 -7.13 14.52
N PHE A 73 -10.39 -7.07 14.75
CA PHE A 73 -11.37 -7.29 13.69
C PHE A 73 -11.17 -6.33 12.51
N ALA A 74 -10.96 -5.04 12.77
CA ALA A 74 -10.75 -4.04 11.74
C ALA A 74 -9.53 -4.37 10.85
N LYS A 75 -8.43 -4.86 11.43
CA LYS A 75 -7.25 -5.29 10.66
C LYS A 75 -7.54 -6.50 9.78
N PHE A 76 -8.20 -7.50 10.35
CA PHE A 76 -8.59 -8.71 9.63
C PHE A 76 -9.54 -8.40 8.47
N GLN A 77 -10.52 -7.52 8.71
CA GLN A 77 -11.46 -7.06 7.70
C GLN A 77 -10.76 -6.26 6.60
N ALA A 78 -9.85 -5.33 6.96
CA ALA A 78 -9.10 -4.55 6.01
C ALA A 78 -8.23 -5.43 5.09
N PHE A 79 -7.52 -6.40 5.68
CA PHE A 79 -6.75 -7.38 4.91
C PHE A 79 -7.63 -8.18 3.95
N TYR A 80 -8.79 -8.63 4.42
CA TYR A 80 -9.72 -9.41 3.61
C TYR A 80 -10.29 -8.61 2.44
N GLN A 81 -10.55 -7.31 2.61
CA GLN A 81 -10.95 -6.43 1.52
C GLN A 81 -9.83 -6.29 0.47
N GLU A 82 -8.56 -6.24 0.88
CA GLU A 82 -7.42 -6.23 -0.03
C GLU A 82 -7.31 -7.56 -0.80
N TYR A 83 -7.50 -8.69 -0.13
CA TYR A 83 -7.59 -10.00 -0.79
C TYR A 83 -8.71 -10.04 -1.84
N LYS A 84 -9.91 -9.55 -1.50
CA LYS A 84 -11.04 -9.48 -2.44
C LYS A 84 -10.80 -8.53 -3.60
N ALA A 85 -10.10 -7.42 -3.37
CA ALA A 85 -9.69 -6.51 -4.43
C ALA A 85 -8.74 -7.20 -5.42
N LEU A 86 -7.80 -8.03 -4.92
CA LEU A 86 -6.91 -8.83 -5.77
C LEU A 86 -7.66 -9.94 -6.52
N GLN A 87 -8.62 -10.62 -5.88
CA GLN A 87 -9.49 -11.59 -6.57
C GLN A 87 -10.27 -10.94 -7.72
N SER A 88 -10.86 -9.76 -7.46
CA SER A 88 -11.65 -9.02 -8.44
C SER A 88 -10.82 -8.55 -9.63
N LYS A 89 -9.53 -8.27 -9.40
CA LYS A 89 -8.57 -7.86 -10.44
C LYS A 89 -7.94 -9.04 -11.19
N GLN A 90 -8.26 -10.28 -10.82
CA GLN A 90 -7.58 -11.48 -11.32
C GLN A 90 -6.06 -11.37 -11.19
N ALA A 91 -5.64 -10.91 -10.00
CA ALA A 91 -4.25 -10.64 -9.67
C ALA A 91 -3.32 -11.83 -9.93
N GLY A 92 -2.07 -11.53 -10.27
CA GLY A 92 -1.06 -12.56 -10.54
C GLY A 92 -0.46 -13.15 -9.26
N PRO A 93 0.30 -14.26 -9.36
CA PRO A 93 0.94 -14.91 -8.21
C PRO A 93 1.91 -14.00 -7.44
N ALA A 94 2.53 -13.01 -8.11
CA ALA A 94 3.42 -12.05 -7.48
C ALA A 94 2.68 -11.09 -6.51
N GLU A 95 1.45 -10.69 -6.84
CA GLU A 95 0.64 -9.83 -5.99
C GLU A 95 0.15 -10.59 -4.75
N TYR A 96 -0.27 -11.85 -4.92
CA TYR A 96 -0.62 -12.70 -3.78
C TYR A 96 0.57 -13.04 -2.88
N THR A 97 1.77 -13.18 -3.45
CA THR A 97 3.00 -13.33 -2.65
C THR A 97 3.27 -12.08 -1.82
N SER A 98 3.06 -10.90 -2.41
CA SER A 98 3.18 -9.62 -1.70
C SER A 98 2.15 -9.49 -0.58
N LEU A 99 0.90 -9.88 -0.84
CA LEU A 99 -0.17 -9.93 0.15
C LEU A 99 0.16 -10.90 1.29
N LYS A 100 0.73 -12.07 0.99
CA LYS A 100 1.18 -13.03 2.01
C LYS A 100 2.25 -12.43 2.92
N ASN A 101 3.29 -11.81 2.35
CA ASN A 101 4.32 -11.15 3.14
C ASN A 101 3.75 -10.03 4.02
N LYS A 102 2.74 -9.30 3.52
CA LYS A 102 2.02 -8.29 4.28
C LYS A 102 1.22 -8.92 5.43
N ALA A 103 0.50 -10.01 5.17
CA ALA A 103 -0.21 -10.77 6.21
C ALA A 103 0.74 -11.20 7.33
N ASP A 104 1.91 -11.73 7.00
CA ASP A 104 2.91 -12.15 7.97
C ASP A 104 3.45 -10.97 8.81
N THR A 105 3.57 -9.79 8.21
CA THR A 105 4.08 -8.58 8.87
C THR A 105 3.02 -7.91 9.76
N GLU A 106 1.79 -7.78 9.26
CA GLU A 106 0.73 -7.02 9.93
C GLU A 106 -0.17 -7.88 10.81
N LEU A 107 -0.58 -9.06 10.32
CA LEU A 107 -1.43 -9.98 11.06
C LEU A 107 -0.62 -10.98 11.89
N GLY A 108 0.62 -11.30 11.52
CA GLY A 108 1.48 -12.21 12.29
C GLY A 108 1.62 -11.83 13.78
N PRO A 109 1.94 -10.57 14.12
CA PRO A 109 1.98 -10.13 15.52
C PRO A 109 0.60 -10.19 16.21
N VAL A 110 -0.47 -9.85 15.50
CA VAL A 110 -1.85 -9.89 16.02
C VAL A 110 -2.25 -11.33 16.32
N ILE A 111 -1.96 -12.27 15.43
CA ILE A 111 -2.24 -13.69 15.61
C ILE A 111 -1.51 -14.23 16.82
N LYS A 112 -0.23 -13.88 17.03
CA LYS A 112 0.52 -14.30 18.22
C LYS A 112 -0.08 -13.79 19.53
N GLU A 113 -0.57 -12.56 19.54
CA GLU A 113 -1.23 -12.02 20.73
C GLU A 113 -2.61 -12.68 20.95
N LEU A 114 -3.35 -12.92 19.87
CA LEU A 114 -4.60 -13.68 19.91
C LEU A 114 -4.38 -15.10 20.45
N GLU A 115 -3.24 -15.76 20.19
CA GLU A 115 -2.93 -17.07 20.78
C GLU A 115 -2.84 -17.04 22.31
N SER A 116 -2.52 -15.88 22.89
CA SER A 116 -2.37 -15.70 24.34
C SER A 116 -3.64 -15.17 25.01
N THR A 117 -4.49 -14.45 24.27
CA THR A 117 -5.65 -13.71 24.80
C THR A 117 -6.99 -14.35 24.41
N ALA A 118 -7.05 -15.03 23.27
CA ALA A 118 -8.27 -15.66 22.80
C ALA A 118 -8.60 -16.89 23.65
N GLY A 119 -9.89 -17.04 23.98
CA GLY A 119 -10.38 -18.15 24.77
C GLY A 119 -11.88 -18.09 24.93
N SER A 120 -12.43 -18.99 25.75
CA SER A 120 -13.87 -19.09 26.00
C SER A 120 -14.47 -17.79 26.55
N ASP A 121 -13.69 -17.02 27.31
CA ASP A 121 -14.10 -15.73 27.88
C ASP A 121 -14.10 -14.58 26.86
N TYR A 122 -13.37 -14.75 25.74
CA TYR A 122 -13.26 -13.78 24.66
C TYR A 122 -13.59 -14.45 23.31
N PRO A 123 -14.85 -14.83 23.08
CA PRO A 123 -15.23 -15.63 21.92
C PRO A 123 -15.02 -14.88 20.59
N ALA A 124 -15.08 -13.55 20.58
CA ALA A 124 -14.76 -12.75 19.39
C ALA A 124 -13.29 -12.91 18.98
N LEU A 125 -12.37 -12.80 19.95
CA LEU A 125 -10.94 -13.01 19.72
C LEU A 125 -10.65 -14.46 19.29
N GLN A 126 -11.40 -15.43 19.82
CA GLN A 126 -11.30 -16.84 19.39
C GLN A 126 -11.65 -17.02 17.91
N GLN A 127 -12.69 -16.35 17.42
CA GLN A 127 -13.04 -16.38 16.00
C GLN A 127 -11.94 -15.75 15.14
N LEU A 128 -11.38 -14.61 15.56
CA LEU A 128 -10.26 -13.97 14.86
C LEU A 128 -9.00 -14.84 14.86
N LEU A 129 -8.73 -15.56 15.95
CA LEU A 129 -7.61 -16.49 16.01
C LEU A 129 -7.79 -17.63 15.00
N TRP A 130 -8.98 -18.23 14.91
CA TRP A 130 -9.24 -19.27 13.91
C TRP A 130 -9.12 -18.72 12.48
N ALA A 131 -9.63 -17.52 12.22
CA ALA A 131 -9.46 -16.85 10.93
C ALA A 131 -7.96 -16.75 10.57
N GLY A 132 -7.14 -16.21 11.48
CA GLY A 132 -5.73 -15.92 11.20
C GLY A 132 -4.80 -17.12 11.23
N ARG A 133 -4.97 -18.04 12.18
CA ARG A 133 -4.08 -19.19 12.33
C ARG A 133 -4.46 -20.32 11.39
N ASP A 134 -5.75 -20.64 11.29
CA ASP A 134 -6.20 -21.89 10.69
C ASP A 134 -6.58 -21.74 9.21
N TYR A 135 -7.09 -20.58 8.80
CA TYR A 135 -7.69 -20.37 7.47
C TYR A 135 -6.91 -19.40 6.58
N LEU A 136 -6.37 -18.32 7.15
CA LEU A 136 -5.61 -17.32 6.40
C LEU A 136 -4.42 -17.92 5.62
N PRO A 137 -3.55 -18.78 6.20
CA PRO A 137 -2.43 -19.34 5.44
C PRO A 137 -2.90 -20.20 4.27
N LYS A 138 -3.94 -21.02 4.48
CA LYS A 138 -4.48 -21.93 3.46
C LYS A 138 -5.15 -21.17 2.31
N MET A 139 -5.87 -20.10 2.64
CA MET A 139 -6.47 -19.20 1.65
C MET A 139 -5.42 -18.50 0.78
N LEU A 140 -4.25 -18.19 1.35
CA LEU A 140 -3.13 -17.56 0.65
C LEU A 140 -2.24 -18.55 -0.12
N GLU A 141 -2.28 -19.85 0.19
CA GLU A 141 -1.55 -20.89 -0.54
C GLU A 141 -2.17 -21.20 -1.91
N ASN A 142 -3.50 -21.17 -2.01
CA ASN A 142 -4.22 -21.40 -3.25
C ASN A 142 -5.15 -20.22 -3.56
N PRO A 143 -4.59 -19.04 -3.90
CA PRO A 143 -5.39 -17.89 -4.27
C PRO A 143 -6.01 -18.10 -5.64
N GLY A 144 -7.28 -17.75 -5.78
CA GLY A 144 -8.02 -17.89 -7.04
C GLY A 144 -9.16 -16.89 -7.13
N THR A 145 -9.81 -16.86 -8.28
CA THR A 145 -11.01 -16.03 -8.52
C THR A 145 -12.27 -16.59 -7.88
N GLU A 146 -12.30 -17.89 -7.62
CA GLU A 146 -13.41 -18.56 -6.95
C GLU A 146 -13.12 -18.70 -5.46
N PRO A 147 -14.14 -18.52 -4.60
CA PRO A 147 -13.98 -18.69 -3.17
C PRO A 147 -13.64 -20.14 -2.83
N THR A 148 -12.55 -20.33 -2.07
CA THR A 148 -12.15 -21.64 -1.57
C THR A 148 -12.86 -21.95 -0.25
N ARG A 149 -12.91 -23.23 0.13
CA ARG A 149 -13.46 -23.65 1.43
C ARG A 149 -12.80 -22.92 2.61
N ASP A 150 -11.50 -22.66 2.54
CA ASP A 150 -10.78 -21.95 3.61
C ASP A 150 -11.10 -20.45 3.61
N GLN A 151 -11.31 -19.86 2.43
CA GLN A 151 -11.85 -18.50 2.34
C GLN A 151 -13.25 -18.39 2.95
N GLU A 152 -14.17 -19.31 2.65
CA GLU A 152 -15.51 -19.29 3.24
C GLU A 152 -15.47 -19.43 4.77
N LYS A 153 -14.54 -20.23 5.29
CA LYS A 153 -14.36 -20.38 6.74
C LYS A 153 -13.76 -19.14 7.37
N PHE A 154 -12.78 -18.53 6.71
CA PHE A 154 -12.22 -17.24 7.12
C PHE A 154 -13.33 -16.18 7.21
N GLU A 155 -14.17 -16.07 6.17
CA GLU A 155 -15.31 -15.15 6.12
C GLU A 155 -16.31 -15.39 7.25
N LYS A 156 -16.66 -16.66 7.51
CA LYS A 156 -17.56 -17.03 8.62
C LYS A 156 -17.00 -16.64 9.97
N CYS A 157 -15.70 -16.84 10.20
CA CYS A 157 -15.06 -16.41 11.43
C CYS A 157 -15.11 -14.88 11.59
N LEU A 158 -14.90 -14.11 10.51
CA LEU A 158 -15.06 -12.66 10.57
C LEU A 158 -16.51 -12.25 10.89
N GLN A 159 -17.50 -12.86 10.23
CA GLN A 159 -18.91 -12.56 10.49
C GLN A 159 -19.33 -12.88 11.92
N GLU A 160 -18.87 -14.00 12.47
CA GLU A 160 -19.15 -14.35 13.87
C GLU A 160 -18.40 -13.43 14.85
N ALA A 161 -17.15 -13.05 14.55
CA ALA A 161 -16.42 -12.07 15.36
C ALA A 161 -17.17 -10.74 15.40
N GLU A 162 -17.59 -10.21 14.25
CA GLU A 162 -18.39 -8.98 14.13
C GLU A 162 -19.70 -9.08 14.93
N ARG A 163 -20.42 -10.21 14.81
CA ARG A 163 -21.66 -10.44 15.56
C ARG A 163 -21.41 -10.42 17.07
N LEU A 164 -20.33 -11.05 17.54
CA LEU A 164 -19.99 -11.11 18.97
C LEU A 164 -19.54 -9.76 19.51
N ILE A 165 -18.80 -8.98 18.72
CA ILE A 165 -18.40 -7.61 19.03
C ILE A 165 -19.64 -6.72 19.21
N ASN A 166 -20.58 -6.81 18.27
CA ASN A 166 -21.80 -5.99 18.26
C ASN A 166 -22.88 -6.45 19.26
N GLN A 167 -22.69 -7.59 19.94
CA GLN A 167 -23.62 -8.10 20.95
C GLN A 167 -23.22 -7.73 22.40
N LYS A 168 -22.21 -6.88 22.58
CA LYS A 168 -21.83 -6.33 23.89
C LYS A 168 -22.89 -5.40 24.48
#